data_AF-A0A5D2NND7-F1
#
_entry.id   AF-A0A5D2NND7-F1
#
_cell.length_a   1.000
_cell.length_b   1.000
_cell.length_c   1.000
_cell.angle_alpha   90.00
_cell.angle_beta   90.00
_cell.angle_gamma   90.00
#
_symmetry.space_group_name_H-M   'P 1'
#
loop_
_entity.id
_entity.type
_entity.pdbx_description
1 polymer ?
#
loop_
_entity_poly.entity_id
_entity_poly.type
_entity_poly.pdbx_seq_one_letter_code
_entity_poly.pdbx_strand_id
1 'polypeptide(L)'
;MHGRKAYELVKEFADGEKGHLKIFNNELFERVIEECNEHHNALQSLIRKMQEEGLEVQTARNAEHYGALIHHLSLIRNKRCLMAYV
;
A
#
# COMPACT_ATOMS: atom_id res chain seq x y z
N MET A 1 3.88 8.47 6.72
CA MET A 1 3.90 7.05 7.11
C MET A 1 3.07 6.29 6.10
N HIS A 2 3.60 5.21 5.52
CA HIS A 2 2.91 4.42 4.50
C HIS A 2 1.61 3.83 5.03
N GLY A 3 0.57 3.84 4.19
CA GLY A 3 -0.75 3.28 4.48
C GLY A 3 -1.58 4.07 5.50
N ARG A 4 -1.21 5.33 5.77
CA ARG A 4 -2.00 6.20 6.65
C ARG A 4 -3.37 6.54 6.06
N LYS A 5 -3.42 6.85 4.75
CA LYS A 5 -4.68 7.18 4.06
C LYS A 5 -5.65 6.00 4.10
N ALA A 6 -5.14 4.78 3.90
CA ALA A 6 -5.93 3.56 3.95
C ALA A 6 -6.43 3.24 5.37
N TYR A 7 -5.64 3.57 6.40
CA TYR A 7 -6.10 3.53 7.79
C TYR A 7 -7.23 4.54 8.05
N GLU A 8 -7.12 5.76 7.51
CA GLU A 8 -8.14 6.80 7.67
C GLU A 8 -9.50 6.36 7.09
N LEU A 9 -9.54 5.66 5.95
CA LEU A 9 -10.77 5.03 5.41
C LEU A 9 -11.41 4.06 6.38
N VAL A 10 -10.63 3.10 6.89
CA VAL A 10 -11.15 2.06 7.80
C VAL A 10 -11.59 2.67 9.12
N LYS A 11 -10.87 3.70 9.60
CA LYS A 11 -11.25 4.43 10.80
C LYS A 11 -12.57 5.17 10.62
N GLU A 12 -12.73 5.91 9.53
CA GLU A 12 -13.98 6.64 9.23
C GLU A 12 -15.17 5.68 9.16
N PHE A 13 -14.98 4.51 8.56
CA PHE A 13 -15.98 3.45 8.49
C PHE A 13 -16.33 2.89 9.88
N ALA A 14 -15.33 2.59 10.70
CA ALA A 14 -15.52 2.08 12.06
C ALA A 14 -16.17 3.10 13.00
N ASP A 15 -15.89 4.40 12.80
CA ASP A 15 -16.48 5.52 13.55
C ASP A 15 -17.90 5.87 13.03
N GLY A 16 -18.47 5.06 12.13
CA GLY A 16 -19.85 5.20 11.66
C GLY A 16 -20.89 4.80 12.71
N GLU A 17 -22.09 5.39 12.62
CA GLU A 17 -23.21 4.98 13.48
C GLU A 17 -23.64 3.56 13.13
N LYS A 18 -23.79 2.70 14.15
CA LYS A 18 -24.18 1.30 13.95
C LYS A 18 -25.51 1.22 13.21
N GLY A 19 -25.55 0.40 12.17
CA GLY A 19 -26.73 0.20 11.33
C GLY A 19 -26.97 1.27 10.27
N HIS A 20 -26.12 2.32 10.21
CA HIS A 20 -26.19 3.34 9.17
C HIS A 20 -25.03 3.19 8.19
N LEU A 21 -25.35 3.21 6.90
CA LEU A 21 -24.35 3.25 5.83
C LEU A 21 -23.91 4.70 5.63
N LYS A 22 -22.63 4.98 5.87
CA LYS A 22 -22.02 6.25 5.46
C LYS A 22 -21.90 6.30 3.93
N ILE A 23 -21.92 7.52 3.40
CA ILE A 23 -21.61 7.77 1.99
C ILE A 23 -20.19 7.30 1.70
N PHE A 24 -19.99 6.62 0.58
CA PHE A 24 -18.68 6.16 0.14
C PHE A 24 -17.73 7.34 -0.09
N ASN A 25 -16.56 7.30 0.54
CA ASN A 25 -15.55 8.35 0.46
C ASN A 25 -14.67 8.16 -0.79
N ASN A 26 -15.22 8.53 -1.95
CA ASN A 26 -14.53 8.42 -3.24
C ASN A 26 -13.18 9.14 -3.25
N GLU A 27 -13.12 10.35 -2.67
CA GLU A 27 -11.89 11.15 -2.68
C GLU A 27 -10.76 10.45 -1.91
N LEU A 28 -11.02 9.99 -0.70
CA LEU A 28 -10.00 9.31 0.09
C LEU A 28 -9.66 7.94 -0.50
N PHE A 29 -10.64 7.24 -1.08
CA PHE A 29 -10.42 5.98 -1.79
C PHE A 29 -9.44 6.15 -2.96
N GLU A 30 -9.68 7.11 -3.85
CA GLU A 30 -8.79 7.40 -4.98
C GLU A 30 -7.38 7.77 -4.51
N ARG A 31 -7.24 8.56 -3.44
CA ARG A 31 -5.94 8.90 -2.86
C ARG A 31 -5.17 7.69 -2.31
N VAL A 32 -5.86 6.63 -1.89
CA VAL A 32 -5.22 5.34 -1.51
C VAL A 32 -4.80 4.56 -2.74
N ILE A 33 -5.60 4.59 -3.82
CA ILE A 33 -5.22 3.98 -5.10
C ILE A 33 -3.96 4.66 -5.68
N GLU A 34 -3.87 5.98 -5.62
CA GLU A 34 -2.67 6.74 -5.98
C GLU A 34 -1.44 6.30 -5.17
N GLU A 35 -1.56 6.18 -3.84
CA GLU A 35 -0.48 5.69 -2.97
C GLU A 35 -0.08 4.25 -3.31
N CYS A 36 -1.03 3.39 -3.67
CA CYS A 36 -0.74 2.04 -4.16
C CYS A 36 0.07 2.09 -5.47
N ASN A 37 -0.27 2.96 -6.40
CA ASN A 37 0.47 3.10 -7.65
C ASN A 37 1.91 3.59 -7.43
N GLU A 38 2.09 4.56 -6.52
CA GLU A 38 3.42 5.03 -6.11
C GLU A 38 4.27 3.87 -5.53
N HIS A 39 3.70 3.07 -4.63
CA HIS A 39 4.38 1.90 -4.06
C HIS A 39 4.67 0.82 -5.09
N HIS A 40 3.75 0.57 -6.02
CA HIS A 40 3.95 -0.38 -7.10
C HIS A 40 5.12 0.02 -8.01
N ASN A 41 5.15 1.29 -8.43
CA ASN A 41 6.20 1.83 -9.28
C ASN A 41 7.57 1.78 -8.59
N ALA A 42 7.63 2.16 -7.31
CA ALA A 42 8.86 2.09 -6.52
C ALA A 42 9.36 0.65 -6.34
N LEU A 43 8.44 -0.29 -6.04
CA LEU A 43 8.74 -1.72 -5.94
C LEU A 43 9.33 -2.26 -7.25
N GLN A 44 8.67 -1.99 -8.39
CA GLN A 44 9.16 -2.43 -9.69
C GLN A 44 10.54 -1.84 -10.01
N SER A 45 10.75 -0.56 -9.71
CA SER A 45 12.04 0.10 -9.95
C SER A 45 13.17 -0.54 -9.14
N LEU A 46 12.92 -0.90 -7.88
CA LEU A 46 13.94 -1.53 -7.03
C LEU A 46 14.23 -2.98 -7.47
N ILE A 47 13.20 -3.74 -7.81
CA ILE A 47 13.37 -5.10 -8.35
C ILE A 47 14.20 -5.06 -9.63
N ARG A 48 13.90 -4.13 -10.55
CA ARG A 48 14.65 -3.97 -11.80
C ARG A 48 16.11 -3.62 -11.54
N LYS A 49 16.38 -2.68 -10.64
CA LYS A 49 17.75 -2.31 -10.26
C LYS A 49 18.55 -3.51 -9.75
N MET A 50 17.97 -4.32 -8.87
CA MET A 50 18.63 -5.53 -8.36
C MET A 50 18.91 -6.55 -9.48
N GLN A 51 17.98 -6.73 -10.42
CA GLN A 51 18.15 -7.62 -11.56
C GLN A 51 19.27 -7.15 -12.50
N GLU A 52 19.35 -5.84 -12.76
CA GLU A 52 20.42 -5.22 -13.56
C GLU A 52 21.81 -5.40 -12.92
N GLU A 53 21.88 -5.44 -11.59
CA GLU A 53 23.10 -5.72 -10.83
C GLU A 53 23.41 -7.23 -10.69
N GLY A 54 22.58 -8.10 -11.28
CA GLY A 54 22.75 -9.56 -11.21
C GLY A 54 22.45 -10.16 -9.83
N LEU A 55 21.75 -9.43 -8.97
CA LEU A 55 21.42 -9.84 -7.62
C LEU A 55 20.12 -10.66 -7.60
N GLU A 56 20.13 -11.73 -6.79
CA GLU A 56 18.92 -12.49 -6.53
C GLU A 56 18.00 -11.72 -5.57
N VAL A 57 16.86 -11.26 -6.09
CA VAL A 57 15.91 -10.39 -5.36
C VAL A 57 15.45 -10.98 -4.03
N GLN A 58 15.33 -12.31 -3.93
CA GLN A 58 14.84 -12.96 -2.71
C GLN A 58 15.89 -13.11 -1.61
N THR A 59 17.18 -13.11 -1.97
CA THR A 59 18.26 -13.52 -1.05
C THR A 59 19.34 -12.45 -0.83
N ALA A 60 19.44 -11.45 -1.72
CA ALA A 60 20.50 -10.44 -1.68
C ALA A 60 20.56 -9.62 -0.37
N ARG A 61 19.42 -9.42 0.32
CA ARG A 61 19.30 -8.72 1.62
C ARG A 61 20.06 -7.38 1.70
N ASN A 62 20.20 -6.69 0.57
CA ASN A 62 20.80 -5.36 0.47
C ASN A 62 19.76 -4.26 0.72
N ALA A 63 20.16 -3.00 0.60
CA ALA A 63 19.29 -1.85 0.84
C ALA A 63 18.07 -1.86 -0.11
N GLU A 64 18.28 -2.20 -1.38
CA GLU A 64 17.25 -2.32 -2.40
C GLU A 64 16.20 -3.39 -2.03
N HIS A 65 16.66 -4.55 -1.55
CA HIS A 65 15.78 -5.62 -1.07
C HIS A 65 14.87 -5.13 0.06
N TYR A 66 15.44 -4.47 1.07
CA TYR A 66 14.64 -3.94 2.18
C TYR A 66 13.72 -2.80 1.75
N GLY A 67 14.14 -1.94 0.82
CA GLY A 67 13.28 -0.93 0.21
C GLY A 67 12.09 -1.56 -0.52
N ALA A 68 12.34 -2.59 -1.34
CA ALA A 68 11.31 -3.34 -2.04
C ALA A 68 10.35 -4.01 -1.04
N LEU A 69 10.87 -4.59 0.04
CA LEU A 69 10.05 -5.20 1.09
C LEU A 69 9.11 -4.19 1.76
N ILE A 70 9.59 -2.97 2.04
CA ILE A 70 8.75 -1.91 2.63
C ILE A 70 7.60 -1.53 1.68
N HIS A 71 7.89 -1.34 0.39
CA HIS A 71 6.84 -1.03 -0.60
C HIS A 71 5.85 -2.19 -0.78
N HIS A 72 6.34 -3.43 -0.81
CA HIS A 72 5.48 -4.61 -0.86
C HIS A 72 4.56 -4.71 0.37
N LEU A 73 5.09 -4.56 1.59
CA LEU A 73 4.29 -4.56 2.82
C LEU A 73 3.26 -3.42 2.84
N SER A 74 3.60 -2.26 2.29
CA SER A 74 2.71 -1.11 2.19
C SER A 74 1.54 -1.40 1.23
N LEU A 75 1.79 -2.05 0.10
CA LEU A 75 0.75 -2.52 -0.82
C LEU A 75 -0.19 -3.54 -0.15
N ILE A 76 0.35 -4.53 0.58
CA ILE A 76 -0.46 -5.51 1.30
C ILE A 76 -1.32 -4.84 2.37
N ARG A 77 -0.77 -3.85 3.07
CA ARG A 77 -1.51 -3.07 4.07
C ARG A 77 -2.66 -2.30 3.42
N ASN A 78 -2.41 -1.58 2.33
CA ASN A 78 -3.45 -0.83 1.62
C ASN A 78 -4.52 -1.77 1.06
N LYS A 79 -4.13 -2.90 0.44
CA LYS A 79 -5.07 -3.93 -0.02
C LYS A 79 -5.99 -4.40 1.10
N ARG A 80 -5.44 -4.71 2.27
CA ARG A 80 -6.23 -5.16 3.43
C ARG A 80 -7.20 -4.09 3.91
N CYS A 81 -6.79 -2.82 3.94
CA CYS A 81 -7.65 -1.71 4.33
C CYS A 81 -8.76 -1.45 3.30
N LEU A 82 -8.44 -1.47 2.01
CA LEU A 82 -9.43 -1.31 0.93
C LEU A 82 -10.47 -2.44 0.97
N MET A 83 -10.04 -3.69 1.14
CA MET A 83 -10.93 -4.85 1.28
C MET A 83 -11.76 -4.85 2.58
N ALA A 84 -11.35 -4.10 3.60
CA ALA A 84 -12.12 -3.95 4.83
C ALA A 84 -13.10 -2.77 4.77
N TYR A 85 -12.87 -1.83 3.86
CA TYR A 85 -13.71 -0.67 3.64
C TYR A 85 -14.86 -0.94 2.67
N VAL A 86 -14.61 -1.78 1.66
CA VAL A 86 -15.60 -2.27 0.68
C VAL A 86 -16.26 -3.54 1.20
#